data_AF-A0A7V8X3B0-F1
#
_entry.id   AF-A0A7V8X3B0-F1
#
_cell.length_a   1.000
_cell.length_b   1.000
_cell.length_c   1.000
_cell.angle_alpha   90.00
_cell.angle_beta   90.00
_cell.angle_gamma   90.00
#
_symmetry.space_group_name_H-M   'P 1'
#
loop_
_entity.id
_entity.type
_entity.pdbx_description
1 polymer ?
#
loop_
_entity_poly.entity_id
_entity_poly.type
_entity_poly.pdbx_seq_one_letter_code
_entity_poly.pdbx_strand_id
1 'polypeptide(L)'
;MNMDYNRDEFRRAVRSADEANRAAMPRFTEVLERYFSADSEDSGMLGTADKAAFLGVPSRRAFLRTSGLTVVGAAAFVACGSDEAPPGAAETGTVPATEGTTATTAGETTTTTEAAAGPTADDVGLATAAIQIENTAVAAYTAVATLRGAELSPEIVEAATTFADHHAQHAQALNAVLTSNGADTIPEDQLFSAITLPDEAALLAADVPTIGGIARGLEHQAAATYVSAVPLLSLPVLRQALMGIGGAEARHVTAWDILLGGGVGGYDAELVAGGNYPTDESFLN
;
A
#
# COMPACT_ATOMS: atom_id res chain seq x y z
N MET A 1 -0.05 -17.29 31.27
CA MET A 1 -1.15 -16.42 30.78
C MET A 1 -2.15 -17.31 30.07
N ASN A 2 -3.44 -17.11 30.31
CA ASN A 2 -4.50 -18.05 29.94
C ASN A 2 -4.68 -18.08 28.41
N MET A 3 -4.51 -19.22 27.75
CA MET A 3 -4.67 -19.36 26.28
C MET A 3 -6.04 -18.85 25.80
N ASP A 4 -7.07 -18.97 26.62
CA ASP A 4 -8.42 -18.50 26.32
C ASP A 4 -8.49 -16.97 26.15
N TYR A 5 -7.69 -16.20 26.90
CA TYR A 5 -7.65 -14.73 26.79
C TYR A 5 -7.13 -14.28 25.42
N ASN A 6 -6.11 -14.97 24.90
CA ASN A 6 -5.56 -14.68 23.59
C ASN A 6 -6.60 -14.95 22.49
N ARG A 7 -7.32 -16.08 22.57
CA ARG A 7 -8.34 -16.44 21.58
C ARG A 7 -9.50 -15.46 21.52
N ASP A 8 -9.94 -14.92 22.66
CA ASP A 8 -11.00 -13.93 22.69
C ASP A 8 -10.56 -12.56 22.11
N GLU A 9 -9.34 -12.12 22.44
CA GLU A 9 -8.77 -10.91 21.82
C GLU A 9 -8.50 -11.10 20.33
N PHE A 10 -8.07 -12.29 19.90
CA PHE A 10 -7.91 -12.61 18.48
C PHE A 10 -9.25 -12.49 17.73
N ARG A 11 -10.31 -13.15 18.21
CA ARG A 11 -11.65 -13.03 17.63
C ARG A 11 -12.13 -11.59 17.60
N ARG A 12 -11.85 -10.82 18.66
CA ARG A 12 -12.19 -9.40 18.72
C ARG A 12 -11.45 -8.59 17.66
N ALA A 13 -10.16 -8.87 17.44
CA ALA A 13 -9.36 -8.23 16.41
C ALA A 13 -9.87 -8.56 15.00
N VAL A 14 -10.19 -9.82 14.72
CA VAL A 14 -10.77 -10.25 13.44
C VAL A 14 -12.10 -9.53 13.16
N ARG A 15 -13.03 -9.52 14.14
CA ARG A 15 -14.30 -8.78 14.00
C ARG A 15 -14.08 -7.28 13.80
N SER A 16 -13.14 -6.68 14.53
CA SER A 16 -12.82 -5.27 14.37
C SER A 16 -12.24 -4.96 12.98
N ALA A 17 -11.44 -5.87 12.42
CA ALA A 17 -10.91 -5.73 11.06
C ALA A 17 -12.02 -5.86 10.02
N ASP A 18 -12.92 -6.84 10.17
CA ASP A 18 -14.10 -7.04 9.31
C ASP A 18 -15.07 -5.84 9.35
N GLU A 19 -15.40 -5.34 10.55
CA GLU A 19 -16.23 -4.14 10.69
C GLU A 19 -15.59 -2.92 10.00
N ALA A 20 -14.28 -2.73 10.15
CA ALA A 20 -13.56 -1.64 9.51
C ALA A 20 -13.54 -1.80 7.98
N ASN A 21 -13.30 -3.01 7.48
CA ASN A 21 -13.31 -3.30 6.05
C ASN A 21 -14.70 -3.08 5.44
N ARG A 22 -15.75 -3.65 6.05
CA ARG A 22 -17.15 -3.47 5.63
C ARG A 22 -17.59 -2.00 5.65
N ALA A 23 -17.09 -1.21 6.59
CA ALA A 23 -17.36 0.23 6.63
C ALA A 23 -16.61 1.02 5.55
N ALA A 24 -15.40 0.58 5.17
CA ALA A 24 -14.56 1.26 4.20
C ALA A 24 -14.92 0.92 2.75
N MET A 25 -15.14 -0.36 2.44
CA MET A 25 -15.22 -0.85 1.06
C MET A 25 -16.35 -0.24 0.23
N PRO A 26 -17.60 -0.06 0.71
CA PRO A 26 -18.65 0.55 -0.09
C PRO A 26 -18.33 1.98 -0.49
N ARG A 27 -17.78 2.78 0.44
CA ARG A 27 -17.37 4.15 0.14
C ARG A 27 -16.16 4.18 -0.79
N PHE A 28 -15.24 3.25 -0.58
CA PHE A 28 -14.08 3.12 -1.45
C PHE A 28 -14.53 2.82 -2.89
N THR A 29 -15.33 1.77 -3.11
CA THR A 29 -15.88 1.43 -4.43
C THR A 29 -16.71 2.57 -5.02
N GLU A 30 -17.58 3.24 -4.24
CA GLU A 30 -18.36 4.39 -4.71
C GLU A 30 -17.47 5.55 -5.19
N VAL A 31 -16.39 5.83 -4.46
CA VAL A 31 -15.40 6.86 -4.84
C VAL A 31 -14.68 6.45 -6.12
N LEU A 32 -14.32 5.17 -6.24
CA LEU A 32 -13.70 4.63 -7.45
C LEU A 32 -14.64 4.78 -8.66
N GLU A 33 -15.91 4.39 -8.51
CA GLU A 33 -16.91 4.50 -9.58
C GLU A 33 -17.20 5.97 -9.93
N ARG A 34 -17.44 6.83 -8.94
CA ARG A 34 -17.82 8.24 -9.14
C ARG A 34 -16.76 9.04 -9.88
N TYR A 35 -15.49 8.81 -9.59
CA TYR A 35 -14.42 9.67 -10.11
C TYR A 35 -13.66 9.06 -11.28
N PHE A 36 -13.79 7.75 -11.51
CA PHE A 36 -12.93 7.07 -12.46
C PHE A 36 -13.69 6.25 -13.49
N SER A 37 -14.99 5.96 -13.34
CA SER A 37 -15.75 5.33 -14.42
C SER A 37 -15.77 6.23 -15.67
N ALA A 38 -15.56 5.62 -16.84
CA ALA A 38 -15.50 6.32 -18.13
C ALA A 38 -16.78 7.13 -18.44
N ASP A 39 -17.90 6.75 -17.82
CA ASP A 39 -19.20 7.40 -17.97
C ASP A 39 -19.53 8.40 -16.85
N SER A 40 -18.62 8.65 -15.89
CA SER A 40 -18.89 9.61 -14.81
C SER A 40 -18.75 11.05 -15.27
N GLU A 41 -19.82 11.83 -15.07
CA GLU A 41 -19.86 13.29 -15.30
C GLU A 41 -18.83 14.04 -14.42
N ASP A 42 -18.42 13.42 -13.30
CA ASP A 42 -17.50 13.98 -12.31
C ASP A 42 -16.01 13.65 -12.56
N SER A 43 -15.68 12.84 -13.58
CA SER A 43 -14.29 12.44 -13.92
C SER A 43 -13.35 13.63 -14.14
N GLY A 44 -13.89 14.78 -14.56
CA GLY A 44 -13.16 16.05 -14.73
C GLY A 44 -13.32 17.06 -13.59
N MET A 45 -14.15 16.82 -12.57
CA MET A 45 -14.59 17.86 -11.62
C MET A 45 -13.66 18.12 -10.44
N LEU A 46 -12.80 17.18 -10.06
CA LEU A 46 -11.94 17.38 -8.89
C LEU A 46 -10.58 18.00 -9.26
N GLY A 47 -10.42 19.28 -8.91
CA GLY A 47 -9.11 19.92 -8.85
C GLY A 47 -8.20 19.25 -7.81
N THR A 48 -6.88 19.42 -7.94
CA THR A 48 -5.87 18.79 -7.07
C THR A 48 -6.09 19.10 -5.58
N ALA A 49 -6.68 20.25 -5.26
CA ALA A 49 -7.00 20.67 -3.91
C ALA A 49 -8.17 19.88 -3.28
N ASP A 50 -9.21 19.58 -4.06
CA ASP A 50 -10.37 18.81 -3.59
C ASP A 50 -10.02 17.34 -3.43
N LYS A 51 -9.16 16.80 -4.31
CA LYS A 51 -8.56 15.45 -4.15
C LYS A 51 -7.74 15.34 -2.86
N ALA A 52 -7.00 16.39 -2.50
CA ALA A 52 -6.20 16.41 -1.28
C ALA A 52 -7.05 16.55 0.00
N ALA A 53 -8.11 17.37 -0.05
CA ALA A 53 -9.06 17.53 1.06
C ALA A 53 -9.90 16.26 1.30
N PHE A 54 -10.32 15.59 0.22
CA PHE A 54 -11.02 14.29 0.27
C PHE A 54 -10.15 13.19 0.89
N LEU A 55 -8.83 13.28 0.68
CA LEU A 55 -7.83 12.31 1.15
C LEU A 55 -7.42 12.42 2.62
N GLY A 56 -7.91 13.42 3.35
CA GLY A 56 -7.44 13.69 4.72
C GLY A 56 -5.96 14.07 4.81
N VAL A 57 -5.29 14.30 3.67
CA VAL A 57 -3.90 14.75 3.62
C VAL A 57 -3.92 16.28 3.67
N PRO A 58 -3.40 16.93 4.73
CA PRO A 58 -3.28 18.38 4.73
C PRO A 58 -2.49 18.78 3.49
N SER A 59 -3.04 19.70 2.69
CA SER A 59 -2.41 20.16 1.44
C SER A 59 -0.91 20.38 1.64
N ARG A 60 -0.06 20.07 0.65
CA ARG A 60 1.41 20.23 0.75
C ARG A 60 1.83 21.60 1.31
N ARG A 61 1.03 22.64 1.04
CA ARG A 61 1.21 24.01 1.54
C ARG A 61 0.79 24.21 3.00
N ALA A 62 -0.19 23.46 3.49
CA ALA A 62 -0.55 23.38 4.91
C ALA A 62 0.47 22.54 5.70
N PHE A 63 0.95 21.43 5.15
CA PHE A 63 2.01 20.61 5.78
C PHE A 63 3.28 21.45 6.02
N LEU A 64 3.77 22.17 5.00
CA LEU A 64 4.95 23.06 5.12
C LEU A 64 4.72 24.30 6.00
N ARG A 65 3.47 24.72 6.22
CA ARG A 65 3.14 25.81 7.17
C ARG A 65 3.04 25.32 8.61
N THR A 66 2.72 24.04 8.83
CA THR A 66 2.52 23.48 10.17
C THR A 66 3.78 22.78 10.69
N SER A 67 4.70 22.36 9.82
CA SER A 67 5.99 21.74 10.18
C SER A 67 7.14 22.72 10.39
N GLY A 68 6.83 24.02 10.61
CA GLY A 68 7.80 25.07 10.93
C GLY A 68 8.38 25.01 12.35
N LEU A 69 8.84 23.83 12.82
CA LEU A 69 9.56 23.67 14.08
C LEU A 69 10.70 22.63 13.97
N THR A 70 11.89 23.16 13.65
CA THR A 70 13.24 22.72 14.09
C THR A 70 13.62 21.22 14.09
N VAL A 71 14.41 20.82 13.09
CA VAL A 71 15.69 20.14 13.36
C VAL A 71 16.78 20.87 12.59
N VAL A 72 17.54 21.68 13.33
CA VAL A 72 18.86 22.15 12.90
C VAL A 72 19.79 20.94 12.92
N GLY A 73 20.37 20.60 11.77
CA GLY A 73 21.26 19.46 11.63
C GLY A 73 21.97 19.46 10.29
N ALA A 74 22.60 20.58 9.92
CA ALA A 74 23.52 20.64 8.80
C ALA A 74 24.86 20.02 9.22
N ALA A 75 25.23 18.89 8.61
CA ALA A 75 26.61 18.55 8.37
C ALA A 75 26.68 17.74 7.07
N ALA A 76 27.15 18.42 6.02
CA ALA A 76 27.44 17.85 4.73
C ALA A 76 28.60 16.84 4.83
N PHE A 77 28.42 15.65 4.24
CA PHE A 77 29.56 14.85 3.81
C PHE A 77 29.94 15.27 2.39
N VAL A 78 31.01 16.06 2.38
CA VAL A 78 31.95 16.42 1.32
C VAL A 78 32.06 15.38 0.21
N ALA A 79 31.72 15.80 -1.02
CA ALA A 79 32.34 15.25 -2.22
C ALA A 79 33.72 15.92 -2.37
N CYS A 80 34.79 15.13 -2.23
CA CYS A 80 36.15 15.55 -2.54
C CYS A 80 36.32 15.73 -4.04
N GLY A 81 36.88 16.87 -4.47
CA GLY A 81 37.29 17.11 -5.85
C GLY A 81 37.70 18.56 -6.17
N SER A 82 38.71 19.05 -5.45
CA SER A 82 39.71 20.09 -5.81
C SER A 82 39.33 21.55 -6.15
N ASP A 83 39.88 22.44 -5.32
CA ASP A 83 40.46 23.79 -5.56
C ASP A 83 39.74 25.07 -5.02
N GLU A 84 40.29 25.51 -3.86
CA GLU A 84 40.58 26.87 -3.34
C GLU A 84 39.51 28.00 -3.20
N ALA A 85 38.94 28.04 -1.98
CA ALA A 85 38.77 29.13 -0.98
C ALA A 85 38.11 30.53 -1.26
N PRO A 86 37.40 31.11 -0.24
CA PRO A 86 36.38 32.20 -0.31
C PRO A 86 36.95 33.52 0.31
N PRO A 87 36.21 34.59 0.80
CA PRO A 87 34.78 34.76 1.09
C PRO A 87 34.15 36.16 0.81
N GLY A 88 32.84 36.32 1.08
CA GLY A 88 32.22 37.65 1.20
C GLY A 88 30.71 37.61 1.46
N ALA A 89 30.30 37.90 2.68
CA ALA A 89 28.92 38.02 3.15
C ALA A 89 28.28 39.38 2.82
N ALA A 90 26.98 39.50 3.12
CA ALA A 90 26.15 40.71 3.19
C ALA A 90 25.59 41.20 1.83
N GLU A 91 24.40 41.80 1.70
CA GLU A 91 23.38 42.25 2.63
C GLU A 91 22.10 42.60 1.85
N THR A 92 21.00 42.72 2.59
CA THR A 92 19.67 43.22 2.23
C THR A 92 19.70 44.64 1.64
N GLY A 93 18.89 44.95 0.62
CA GLY A 93 18.80 46.31 0.06
C GLY A 93 17.53 46.59 -0.77
N THR A 94 16.75 47.54 -0.26
CA THR A 94 15.43 48.07 -0.65
C THR A 94 15.26 48.62 -2.10
N VAL A 95 14.01 48.58 -2.59
CA VAL A 95 13.43 49.15 -3.83
C VAL A 95 13.57 50.69 -3.93
N PRO A 96 13.45 51.33 -5.13
CA PRO A 96 12.12 51.83 -5.54
C PRO A 96 11.81 51.82 -7.06
N ALA A 97 10.51 51.95 -7.33
CA ALA A 97 9.84 51.90 -8.62
C ALA A 97 10.15 53.06 -9.58
N THR A 98 9.97 52.83 -10.88
CA THR A 98 9.71 53.87 -11.89
C THR A 98 8.68 53.35 -12.89
N GLU A 99 7.65 54.14 -13.11
CA GLU A 99 6.46 53.88 -13.93
C GLU A 99 6.77 53.90 -15.44
N GLY A 100 5.99 53.11 -16.19
CA GLY A 100 5.95 53.10 -17.65
C GLY A 100 4.69 52.39 -18.17
N THR A 101 3.58 53.13 -18.25
CA THR A 101 2.32 52.81 -18.94
C THR A 101 2.61 52.61 -20.45
N THR A 102 2.14 51.62 -21.22
CA THR A 102 0.75 51.25 -21.57
C THR A 102 0.76 50.04 -22.54
N ALA A 103 -0.38 49.31 -22.60
CA ALA A 103 -0.94 48.54 -23.72
C ALA A 103 -0.88 46.98 -23.68
N THR A 104 -2.08 46.41 -23.49
CA THR A 104 -2.66 45.27 -24.23
C THR A 104 -1.95 43.93 -24.09
N THR A 105 -2.47 42.97 -23.33
CA THR A 105 -3.58 42.10 -23.76
C THR A 105 -4.13 41.42 -22.51
N ALA A 106 -5.44 41.48 -22.29
CA ALA A 106 -6.11 40.56 -21.38
C ALA A 106 -5.97 39.17 -22.00
N GLY A 107 -4.92 38.45 -21.59
CA GLY A 107 -4.75 37.05 -21.90
C GLY A 107 -5.95 36.32 -21.31
N GLU A 108 -6.87 35.95 -22.18
CA GLU A 108 -7.83 34.88 -21.95
C GLU A 108 -7.05 33.76 -21.27
N THR A 109 -7.34 33.57 -19.98
CA THR A 109 -6.87 32.38 -19.27
C THR A 109 -7.69 31.25 -19.83
N THR A 110 -7.28 30.79 -21.02
CA THR A 110 -7.66 29.48 -21.53
C THR A 110 -7.15 28.52 -20.48
N THR A 111 -8.04 28.17 -19.56
CA THR A 111 -7.85 27.05 -18.66
C THR A 111 -7.96 25.86 -19.59
N THR A 112 -6.84 25.50 -20.21
CA THR A 112 -6.71 24.24 -20.91
C THR A 112 -6.96 23.21 -19.82
N THR A 113 -8.16 22.65 -19.81
CA THR A 113 -8.47 21.46 -19.03
C THR A 113 -7.48 20.41 -19.53
N GLU A 114 -6.36 20.28 -18.81
CA GLU A 114 -5.39 19.23 -19.04
C GLU A 114 -6.18 17.95 -18.83
N ALA A 115 -6.47 17.24 -19.92
CA ALA A 115 -7.16 15.96 -19.87
C ALA A 115 -6.43 15.12 -18.82
N ALA A 116 -7.17 14.55 -17.87
CA ALA A 116 -6.59 13.73 -16.83
C ALA A 116 -5.70 12.68 -17.52
N ALA A 117 -4.39 12.78 -17.32
CA ALA A 117 -3.45 11.86 -17.93
C ALA A 117 -3.82 10.45 -17.45
N GLY A 118 -4.02 9.54 -18.40
CA GLY A 118 -4.28 8.14 -18.09
C GLY A 118 -3.13 7.49 -17.31
N PRO A 119 -3.31 6.24 -16.86
CA PRO A 119 -2.30 5.53 -16.10
C PRO A 119 -1.00 5.44 -16.92
N THR A 120 0.12 5.70 -16.25
CA THR A 120 1.43 5.42 -16.83
C THR A 120 1.67 3.91 -16.89
N ALA A 121 2.67 3.46 -17.66
CA ALA A 121 3.08 2.06 -17.65
C ALA A 121 3.50 1.58 -16.25
N ASP A 122 4.12 2.47 -15.45
CA ASP A 122 4.51 2.18 -14.06
C ASP A 122 3.27 2.04 -13.16
N ASP A 123 2.23 2.86 -13.36
CA ASP A 123 0.96 2.71 -12.63
C ASP A 123 0.32 1.36 -12.90
N VAL A 124 0.25 0.95 -14.18
CA VAL A 124 -0.32 -0.34 -14.56
C VAL A 124 0.52 -1.49 -13.99
N GLY A 125 1.85 -1.40 -14.07
CA GLY A 125 2.75 -2.43 -13.54
C GLY A 125 2.61 -2.60 -12.02
N LEU A 126 2.60 -1.50 -11.27
CA LEU A 126 2.44 -1.53 -9.81
C LEU A 126 1.05 -2.01 -9.37
N ALA A 127 -0.01 -1.58 -10.06
CA ALA A 127 -1.36 -2.04 -9.77
C ALA A 127 -1.54 -3.54 -10.13
N THR A 128 -0.92 -4.00 -11.22
CA THR A 128 -0.89 -5.43 -11.57
C THR A 128 -0.21 -6.24 -10.47
N ALA A 129 0.96 -5.80 -10.00
CA ALA A 129 1.65 -6.46 -8.89
C ALA A 129 0.80 -6.47 -7.61
N ALA A 130 0.13 -5.36 -7.30
CA ALA A 130 -0.77 -5.27 -6.16
C ALA A 130 -1.93 -6.26 -6.25
N ILE A 131 -2.59 -6.35 -7.41
CA ILE A 131 -3.69 -7.30 -7.65
C ILE A 131 -3.21 -8.75 -7.54
N GLN A 132 -2.01 -9.06 -8.04
CA GLN A 132 -1.47 -10.42 -7.91
C GLN A 132 -1.18 -10.80 -6.45
N ILE A 133 -0.70 -9.85 -5.64
CA ILE A 133 -0.54 -10.07 -4.19
C ILE A 133 -1.88 -10.41 -3.54
N GLU A 134 -2.94 -9.64 -3.85
CA GLU A 134 -4.29 -9.90 -3.32
C GLU A 134 -4.82 -11.28 -3.76
N ASN A 135 -4.70 -11.61 -5.05
CA ASN A 135 -5.13 -12.91 -5.58
C ASN A 135 -4.37 -14.08 -4.94
N THR A 136 -3.06 -13.93 -4.74
CA THR A 136 -2.25 -14.94 -4.03
C THR A 136 -2.67 -15.08 -2.58
N ALA A 137 -3.07 -14.00 -1.91
CA ALA A 137 -3.60 -14.09 -0.55
C ALA A 137 -4.95 -14.80 -0.48
N VAL A 138 -5.86 -14.54 -1.43
CA VAL A 138 -7.10 -15.31 -1.60
C VAL A 138 -6.79 -16.80 -1.76
N ALA A 139 -5.85 -17.15 -2.65
CA ALA A 139 -5.46 -18.53 -2.91
C ALA A 139 -4.86 -19.19 -1.65
N ALA A 140 -3.98 -18.50 -0.93
CA ALA A 140 -3.33 -18.98 0.28
C ALA A 140 -4.34 -19.32 1.38
N TYR A 141 -5.23 -18.38 1.70
CA TYR A 141 -6.23 -18.59 2.73
C TYR A 141 -7.25 -19.67 2.35
N THR A 142 -7.64 -19.72 1.08
CA THR A 142 -8.54 -20.77 0.56
C THR A 142 -7.89 -22.14 0.65
N ALA A 143 -6.61 -22.26 0.32
CA ALA A 143 -5.86 -23.50 0.43
C ALA A 143 -5.77 -23.98 1.88
N VAL A 144 -5.40 -23.11 2.82
CA VAL A 144 -5.34 -23.45 4.25
C VAL A 144 -6.71 -23.87 4.78
N ALA A 145 -7.76 -23.12 4.47
CA ALA A 145 -9.12 -23.46 4.89
C ALA A 145 -9.59 -24.81 4.32
N THR A 146 -9.26 -25.11 3.06
CA THR A 146 -9.65 -26.36 2.40
C THR A 146 -8.87 -27.57 2.90
N LEU A 147 -7.54 -27.43 3.02
CA LEU A 147 -6.65 -28.54 3.37
C LEU A 147 -6.67 -28.84 4.87
N ARG A 148 -6.79 -27.82 5.71
CA ARG A 148 -6.60 -27.91 7.17
C ARG A 148 -7.80 -27.51 8.00
N GLY A 149 -8.88 -27.01 7.39
CA GLY A 149 -10.01 -26.43 8.13
C GLY A 149 -10.62 -27.34 9.19
N ALA A 150 -10.60 -28.67 8.97
CA ALA A 150 -11.10 -29.65 9.95
C ALA A 150 -10.21 -29.81 11.20
N GLU A 151 -8.92 -29.48 11.09
CA GLU A 151 -7.92 -29.61 12.16
C GLU A 151 -7.70 -28.28 12.91
N LEU A 152 -7.98 -27.16 12.24
CA LEU A 152 -7.84 -25.82 12.80
C LEU A 152 -9.00 -25.50 13.74
N SER A 153 -8.72 -24.67 14.75
CA SER A 153 -9.80 -24.19 15.61
C SER A 153 -10.76 -23.27 14.81
N PRO A 154 -12.06 -23.24 15.13
CA PRO A 154 -13.06 -22.49 14.35
C PRO A 154 -12.70 -21.03 14.12
N GLU A 155 -12.04 -20.41 15.09
CA GLU A 155 -11.65 -18.99 15.06
C GLU A 155 -10.55 -18.71 14.04
N ILE A 156 -9.65 -19.67 13.80
CA ILE A 156 -8.60 -19.55 12.77
C ILE A 156 -9.22 -19.71 11.39
N VAL A 157 -10.18 -20.65 11.25
CA VAL A 157 -10.92 -20.84 10.00
C VAL A 157 -11.73 -19.59 9.67
N GLU A 158 -12.44 -19.03 10.66
CA GLU A 158 -13.18 -17.76 10.52
C GLU A 158 -12.27 -16.61 10.07
N ALA A 159 -11.11 -16.45 10.71
CA ALA A 159 -10.14 -15.42 10.32
C ALA A 159 -9.63 -15.61 8.89
N ALA A 160 -9.24 -16.84 8.51
CA ALA A 160 -8.77 -17.15 7.17
C ALA A 160 -9.84 -16.87 6.10
N THR A 161 -11.09 -17.29 6.34
CA THR A 161 -12.20 -16.99 5.41
C THR A 161 -12.48 -15.50 5.33
N THR A 162 -12.50 -14.80 6.46
CA THR A 162 -12.74 -13.35 6.50
C THR A 162 -11.67 -12.58 5.72
N PHE A 163 -10.40 -12.90 5.92
CA PHE A 163 -9.31 -12.21 5.23
C PHE A 163 -9.23 -12.61 3.75
N ALA A 164 -9.55 -13.85 3.38
CA ALA A 164 -9.75 -14.21 1.97
C ALA A 164 -10.81 -13.34 1.30
N ASP A 165 -11.95 -13.10 1.97
CA ASP A 165 -13.00 -12.23 1.45
C ASP A 165 -12.54 -10.76 1.33
N HIS A 166 -11.72 -10.27 2.26
CA HIS A 166 -11.13 -8.93 2.18
C HIS A 166 -10.20 -8.80 0.98
N HIS A 167 -9.25 -9.73 0.80
CA HIS A 167 -8.34 -9.71 -0.35
C HIS A 167 -9.09 -9.79 -1.68
N ALA A 168 -10.15 -10.60 -1.77
CA ALA A 168 -10.98 -10.66 -2.97
C ALA A 168 -11.64 -9.30 -3.28
N GLN A 169 -12.13 -8.61 -2.25
CA GLN A 169 -12.69 -7.26 -2.38
C GLN A 169 -11.63 -6.23 -2.78
N HIS A 170 -10.41 -6.32 -2.25
CA HIS A 170 -9.29 -5.45 -2.60
C HIS A 170 -8.86 -5.67 -4.07
N ALA A 171 -8.68 -6.92 -4.50
CA ALA A 171 -8.37 -7.28 -5.87
C ALA A 171 -9.43 -6.77 -6.85
N GLN A 172 -10.71 -6.93 -6.51
CA GLN A 172 -11.82 -6.44 -7.32
C GLN A 172 -11.77 -4.91 -7.44
N ALA A 173 -11.56 -4.20 -6.34
CA ALA A 173 -11.54 -2.75 -6.34
C ALA A 173 -10.34 -2.19 -7.12
N LEU A 174 -9.15 -2.78 -6.97
CA LEU A 174 -7.97 -2.42 -7.77
C LEU A 174 -8.19 -2.67 -9.27
N ASN A 175 -8.80 -3.79 -9.63
CA ASN A 175 -9.19 -4.08 -11.02
C ASN A 175 -10.21 -3.06 -11.55
N ALA A 176 -11.17 -2.62 -10.73
CA ALA A 176 -12.09 -1.56 -11.10
C ALA A 176 -11.35 -0.23 -11.37
N VAL A 177 -10.32 0.11 -10.58
CA VAL A 177 -9.49 1.29 -10.86
C VAL A 177 -8.75 1.14 -12.19
N LEU A 178 -8.12 0.00 -12.45
CA LEU A 178 -7.38 -0.23 -13.70
C LEU A 178 -8.29 -0.16 -14.94
N THR A 179 -9.40 -0.89 -14.90
CA THR A 179 -10.34 -0.98 -16.04
C THR A 179 -11.01 0.33 -16.35
N SER A 180 -11.41 1.08 -15.32
CA SER A 180 -11.98 2.42 -15.48
C SER A 180 -10.98 3.42 -16.08
N ASN A 181 -9.68 3.12 -15.98
CA ASN A 181 -8.59 3.89 -16.56
C ASN A 181 -8.05 3.29 -17.88
N GLY A 182 -8.79 2.38 -18.52
CA GLY A 182 -8.51 1.86 -19.85
C GLY A 182 -7.54 0.68 -19.92
N ALA A 183 -7.20 0.06 -18.79
CA ALA A 183 -6.43 -1.19 -18.75
C ALA A 183 -7.36 -2.42 -18.71
N ASP A 184 -6.82 -3.61 -18.99
CA ASP A 184 -7.57 -4.86 -18.85
C ASP A 184 -7.64 -5.33 -17.39
N THR A 185 -8.64 -6.14 -17.07
CA THR A 185 -8.72 -6.84 -15.78
C THR A 185 -7.55 -7.83 -15.65
N ILE A 186 -6.93 -7.84 -14.49
CA ILE A 186 -5.86 -8.76 -14.12
C ILE A 186 -6.48 -9.97 -13.37
N PRO A 187 -6.46 -11.17 -13.97
CA PRO A 187 -6.90 -12.40 -13.30
C PRO A 187 -5.84 -12.89 -12.30
N GLU A 188 -6.19 -13.91 -11.51
CA GLU A 188 -5.21 -14.65 -10.72
C GLU A 188 -4.11 -15.25 -11.60
N ASP A 189 -2.85 -15.04 -11.22
CA ASP A 189 -1.69 -15.73 -11.79
C ASP A 189 -1.28 -16.92 -10.90
N GLN A 190 -1.57 -18.13 -11.38
CA GLN A 190 -1.22 -19.37 -10.70
C GLN A 190 0.29 -19.54 -10.49
N LEU A 191 1.14 -18.99 -11.38
CA LEU A 191 2.59 -19.07 -11.23
C LEU A 191 3.06 -18.19 -10.07
N PHE A 192 2.50 -16.99 -9.94
CA PHE A 192 2.82 -16.08 -8.84
C PHE A 192 2.43 -16.68 -7.47
N SER A 193 1.26 -17.32 -7.40
CA SER A 193 0.84 -18.09 -6.22
C SER A 193 1.80 -19.26 -5.93
N ALA A 194 2.21 -20.02 -6.95
CA ALA A 194 3.08 -21.19 -6.78
C ALA A 194 4.50 -20.87 -6.29
N ILE A 195 5.04 -19.67 -6.60
CA ILE A 195 6.38 -19.26 -6.14
C ILE A 195 6.37 -18.56 -4.78
N THR A 196 5.20 -18.05 -4.36
CA THR A 196 5.07 -17.27 -3.13
C THR A 196 4.58 -18.11 -1.96
N LEU A 197 3.82 -19.17 -2.24
CA LEU A 197 3.19 -20.00 -1.22
C LEU A 197 3.97 -21.30 -0.97
N PRO A 198 3.99 -21.80 0.28
CA PRO A 198 4.45 -23.15 0.56
C PRO A 198 3.65 -24.18 -0.25
N ASP A 199 4.30 -25.28 -0.63
CA ASP A 199 3.59 -26.37 -1.30
C ASP A 199 2.56 -27.05 -0.39
N GLU A 200 1.65 -27.82 -0.98
CA GLU A 200 0.57 -28.51 -0.27
C GLU A 200 1.11 -29.43 0.84
N ALA A 201 2.22 -30.13 0.60
CA ALA A 201 2.81 -31.04 1.58
C ALA A 201 3.35 -30.27 2.80
N ALA A 202 3.99 -29.13 2.57
CA ALA A 202 4.45 -28.24 3.63
C ALA A 202 3.28 -27.67 4.43
N LEU A 203 2.20 -27.23 3.78
CA LEU A 203 0.99 -26.75 4.46
C LEU A 203 0.30 -27.85 5.27
N LEU A 204 0.28 -29.09 4.80
CA LEU A 204 -0.26 -30.24 5.52
C LEU A 204 0.56 -30.62 6.75
N ALA A 205 1.89 -30.46 6.67
CA ALA A 205 2.80 -30.76 7.78
C ALA A 205 2.90 -29.63 8.84
N ALA A 206 2.53 -28.40 8.49
CA ALA A 206 2.66 -27.24 9.36
C ALA A 206 1.80 -27.34 10.64
N ASP A 207 2.34 -26.88 11.77
CA ASP A 207 1.57 -26.70 13.00
C ASP A 207 0.82 -25.35 13.00
N VAL A 208 -0.06 -25.14 13.99
CA VAL A 208 -0.87 -23.91 14.08
C VAL A 208 -0.02 -22.64 14.17
N PRO A 209 1.04 -22.56 15.01
CA PRO A 209 1.95 -21.42 15.00
C PRO A 209 2.60 -21.16 13.65
N THR A 210 3.03 -22.21 12.92
CA THR A 210 3.62 -22.07 11.59
C THR A 210 2.60 -21.51 10.60
N ILE A 211 1.37 -22.01 10.59
CA ILE A 211 0.28 -21.49 9.73
C ILE A 211 0.00 -20.01 10.05
N GLY A 212 -0.11 -19.66 11.33
CA GLY A 212 -0.29 -18.27 11.75
C GLY A 212 0.89 -17.38 11.38
N GLY A 213 2.12 -17.89 11.43
CA GLY A 213 3.33 -17.20 11.01
C GLY A 213 3.38 -16.93 9.50
N ILE A 214 2.98 -17.92 8.69
CA ILE A 214 2.86 -17.78 7.23
C ILE A 214 1.81 -16.71 6.90
N ALA A 215 0.61 -16.80 7.51
CA ALA A 215 -0.44 -15.81 7.31
C ALA A 215 0.03 -14.40 7.70
N ARG A 216 0.60 -14.23 8.90
CA ARG A 216 1.19 -12.95 9.32
C ARG A 216 2.23 -12.42 8.33
N GLY A 217 3.11 -13.29 7.83
CA GLY A 217 4.16 -12.91 6.88
C GLY A 217 3.59 -12.36 5.58
N LEU A 218 2.56 -13.02 5.05
CA LEU A 218 1.85 -12.59 3.84
C LEU A 218 1.21 -11.21 4.02
N GLU A 219 0.48 -11.00 5.12
CA GLU A 219 -0.17 -9.72 5.43
C GLU A 219 0.86 -8.60 5.62
N HIS A 220 1.97 -8.89 6.29
CA HIS A 220 3.04 -7.93 6.50
C HIS A 220 3.72 -7.55 5.19
N GLN A 221 3.97 -8.52 4.31
CA GLN A 221 4.53 -8.27 2.99
C GLN A 221 3.58 -7.43 2.12
N ALA A 222 2.28 -7.73 2.14
CA ALA A 222 1.27 -6.95 1.43
C ALA A 222 1.24 -5.50 1.94
N ALA A 223 1.10 -5.31 3.26
CA ALA A 223 1.11 -3.98 3.88
C ALA A 223 2.36 -3.17 3.53
N ALA A 224 3.55 -3.78 3.66
CA ALA A 224 4.82 -3.13 3.35
C ALA A 224 4.92 -2.76 1.86
N THR A 225 4.48 -3.66 0.98
CA THR A 225 4.47 -3.43 -0.47
C THR A 225 3.60 -2.22 -0.81
N TYR A 226 2.40 -2.14 -0.26
CA TYR A 226 1.49 -1.05 -0.56
C TYR A 226 2.02 0.30 -0.09
N VAL A 227 2.58 0.38 1.12
CA VAL A 227 3.23 1.61 1.61
C VAL A 227 4.41 2.03 0.73
N SER A 228 5.20 1.06 0.24
CA SER A 228 6.37 1.33 -0.61
C SER A 228 6.01 1.78 -2.04
N ALA A 229 4.87 1.32 -2.57
CA ALA A 229 4.43 1.62 -3.93
C ALA A 229 3.74 2.98 -4.06
N VAL A 230 3.11 3.48 -3.01
CA VAL A 230 2.40 4.79 -2.98
C VAL A 230 3.21 5.97 -3.56
N PRO A 231 4.50 6.19 -3.20
CA PRO A 231 5.26 7.31 -3.76
C PRO A 231 5.61 7.15 -5.25
N LEU A 232 5.50 5.94 -5.81
CA LEU A 232 5.86 5.63 -7.20
C LEU A 232 4.70 5.83 -8.17
N LEU A 233 3.47 5.69 -7.68
CA LEU A 233 2.27 5.86 -8.49
C LEU A 233 2.12 7.31 -8.93
N SER A 234 1.67 7.54 -10.15
CA SER A 234 1.30 8.84 -10.70
C SER A 234 -0.18 9.16 -10.42
N LEU A 235 -1.05 8.14 -10.49
CA LEU A 235 -2.50 8.29 -10.31
C LEU A 235 -2.86 8.51 -8.84
N PRO A 236 -3.49 9.66 -8.48
CA PRO A 236 -3.94 9.91 -7.11
C PRO A 236 -4.84 8.82 -6.57
N VAL A 237 -5.73 8.26 -7.40
CA VAL A 237 -6.67 7.19 -7.02
C VAL A 237 -5.97 5.91 -6.59
N LEU A 238 -4.97 5.46 -7.36
CA LEU A 238 -4.20 4.27 -7.00
C LEU A 238 -3.46 4.51 -5.68
N ARG A 239 -2.92 5.71 -5.44
CA ARG A 239 -2.33 6.02 -4.13
C ARG A 239 -3.34 5.86 -2.98
N GLN A 240 -4.56 6.35 -3.14
CA GLN A 240 -5.59 6.22 -2.09
C GLN A 240 -5.96 4.76 -1.88
N ALA A 241 -6.13 4.01 -2.98
CA ALA A 241 -6.42 2.59 -2.96
C ALA A 241 -5.36 1.82 -2.18
N LEU A 242 -4.08 1.94 -2.57
CA LEU A 242 -2.99 1.24 -1.89
C LEU A 242 -2.82 1.68 -0.42
N MET A 243 -3.03 2.96 -0.08
CA MET A 243 -2.99 3.39 1.32
C MET A 243 -4.14 2.80 2.15
N GLY A 244 -5.35 2.73 1.59
CA GLY A 244 -6.52 2.14 2.25
C GLY A 244 -6.34 0.66 2.51
N ILE A 245 -5.96 -0.08 1.46
CA ILE A 245 -5.67 -1.51 1.48
C ILE A 245 -4.53 -1.81 2.46
N GLY A 246 -3.39 -1.11 2.35
CA GLY A 246 -2.28 -1.30 3.29
C GLY A 246 -2.65 -1.07 4.76
N GLY A 247 -3.62 -0.18 5.03
CA GLY A 247 -4.20 -0.03 6.36
C GLY A 247 -5.09 -1.20 6.80
N ALA A 248 -5.77 -1.88 5.87
CA ALA A 248 -6.50 -3.13 6.14
C ALA A 248 -5.52 -4.28 6.44
N GLU A 249 -4.49 -4.47 5.61
CA GLU A 249 -3.49 -5.53 5.81
C GLU A 249 -2.74 -5.37 7.15
N ALA A 250 -2.42 -4.14 7.56
CA ALA A 250 -1.83 -3.89 8.88
C ALA A 250 -2.73 -4.34 10.05
N ARG A 251 -4.06 -4.33 9.88
CA ARG A 251 -5.00 -4.86 10.87
C ARG A 251 -5.02 -6.39 10.84
N HIS A 252 -4.90 -7.01 9.67
CA HIS A 252 -4.75 -8.47 9.57
C HIS A 252 -3.47 -8.93 10.28
N VAL A 253 -2.33 -8.26 10.06
CA VAL A 253 -1.07 -8.50 10.80
C VAL A 253 -1.32 -8.45 12.30
N THR A 254 -2.02 -7.42 12.78
CA THR A 254 -2.31 -7.24 14.20
C THR A 254 -3.15 -8.40 14.77
N ALA A 255 -4.14 -8.89 14.03
CA ALA A 255 -4.92 -10.05 14.44
C ALA A 255 -4.01 -11.29 14.59
N TRP A 256 -3.17 -11.58 13.60
CA TRP A 256 -2.24 -12.71 13.67
C TRP A 256 -1.20 -12.55 14.78
N ASP A 257 -0.69 -11.34 15.02
CA ASP A 257 0.22 -11.07 16.14
C ASP A 257 -0.43 -11.36 17.50
N ILE A 258 -1.72 -11.04 17.67
CA ILE A 258 -2.47 -11.41 18.87
C ILE A 258 -2.47 -12.93 19.02
N LEU A 259 -2.90 -13.68 17.99
CA LEU A 259 -2.93 -15.14 18.01
C LEU A 259 -1.58 -15.75 18.38
N LEU A 260 -0.50 -15.24 17.80
CA LEU A 260 0.88 -15.70 18.02
C LEU A 260 1.48 -15.23 19.36
N GLY A 261 0.74 -14.42 20.13
CA GLY A 261 1.11 -14.00 21.49
C GLY A 261 2.04 -12.78 21.54
N GLY A 262 2.05 -11.92 20.51
CA GLY A 262 2.79 -10.66 20.46
C GLY A 262 4.32 -10.81 20.47
N GLY A 263 4.82 -12.04 20.29
CA GLY A 263 6.24 -12.31 20.23
C GLY A 263 6.82 -11.88 18.88
N VAL A 264 7.65 -10.85 18.89
CA VAL A 264 8.71 -10.59 17.89
C VAL A 264 9.76 -11.72 17.82
N GLY A 265 9.48 -12.91 18.36
CA GLY A 265 10.39 -14.04 18.48
C GLY A 265 10.30 -15.08 17.35
N GLY A 266 9.62 -14.75 16.25
CA GLY A 266 9.46 -15.65 15.10
C GLY A 266 9.89 -15.00 13.79
N TYR A 267 10.95 -14.18 13.81
CA TYR A 267 11.70 -13.86 12.60
C TYR A 267 12.70 -15.00 12.35
N ASP A 268 12.22 -16.21 12.12
CA ASP A 268 13.03 -17.17 11.39
C ASP A 268 12.98 -16.70 9.94
N ALA A 269 13.96 -15.87 9.58
CA ALA A 269 14.19 -15.38 8.22
C ALA A 269 14.29 -16.52 7.17
N GLU A 270 14.35 -17.77 7.65
CA GLU A 270 14.38 -19.00 6.88
C GLU A 270 13.02 -19.34 6.23
N LEU A 271 11.88 -18.92 6.80
CA LEU A 271 10.56 -19.29 6.25
C LEU A 271 10.06 -18.36 5.13
N VAL A 272 10.53 -17.11 5.09
CA VAL A 272 10.24 -16.16 3.99
C VAL A 272 11.25 -16.34 2.83
N ALA A 273 12.39 -17.00 3.09
CA ALA A 273 13.41 -17.31 2.10
C ALA A 273 13.24 -18.74 1.54
N GLY A 274 12.02 -19.11 1.11
CA GLY A 274 11.73 -20.35 0.38
C GLY A 274 12.48 -20.55 -0.95
N GLY A 275 13.51 -19.74 -1.23
CA GLY A 275 14.58 -20.06 -2.16
C GLY A 275 15.70 -20.77 -1.41
N ASN A 276 15.75 -22.09 -1.53
CA ASN A 276 16.86 -22.93 -1.09
C ASN A 276 18.13 -22.55 -1.89
N TYR A 277 18.83 -21.50 -1.48
CA TYR A 277 20.16 -21.20 -2.01
C TYR A 277 21.17 -22.08 -1.26
N PRO A 278 21.89 -22.98 -1.94
CA PRO A 278 22.94 -23.74 -1.30
C PRO A 278 24.00 -22.78 -0.77
N THR A 279 24.26 -22.81 0.54
CA THR A 279 25.31 -22.04 1.21
C THR A 279 26.71 -22.60 0.94
N ASP A 280 26.95 -23.15 -0.25
CA ASP A 280 28.25 -23.66 -0.62
C ASP A 280 29.12 -22.49 -1.10
N GLU A 281 30.06 -22.07 -0.25
CA GLU A 281 31.10 -21.08 -0.58
C GLU A 281 32.13 -21.58 -1.63
N SER A 282 31.83 -22.65 -2.36
CA SER A 282 32.72 -23.22 -3.38
C SER A 282 32.79 -22.44 -4.70
N PHE A 283 32.10 -21.30 -4.85
CA PHE A 283 32.12 -20.48 -6.07
C PHE A 283 33.04 -19.25 -6.02
N LEU A 284 33.86 -19.08 -4.97
CA LEU A 284 34.90 -18.05 -4.91
C LEU A 284 36.31 -18.65 -4.74
N ASN A 285 36.70 -19.51 -5.68
CA ASN A 285 38.11 -19.75 -6.03
C ASN A 285 38.25 -20.12 -7.51
#